data_AF-A0AAV4IXM4-F1
#
_entry.id   AF-A0AAV4IXM4-F1
#
_cell.length_a   1.000
_cell.length_b   1.000
_cell.length_c   1.000
_cell.angle_alpha   90.00
_cell.angle_beta   90.00
_cell.angle_gamma   90.00
#
_symmetry.space_group_name_H-M   'P 1'
#
loop_
_entity.id
_entity.type
_entity.pdbx_description
1 polymer ?
#
loop_
_entity_poly.entity_id
_entity_poly.type
_entity_poly.pdbx_seq_one_letter_code
_entity_poly.pdbx_strand_id
1 'polypeptide(L)'
;MKLLYCNAHFLLGVGTEVEKGLKDLEKDKCLGRDKLPKFRGWNSQGENPTIRLIRTACDVVGPRGDEKSGCRNEWLAYCHDKGVTSTVPGFRGNRFNCLFEAAASIIHHQGDLIDFFTTCLGRSLNMKLESVLSDLQDPVIFLHLLCVSLIYHHLTNTYWELIYKGTDYQNFVSEVNFFYKVFKESSADPQHLTNLDSMSIRKSMFFSSTSNILKQNLERSESDLLSALKILSLRIITVTERQLGDFLEGGEFFSLSIEDCETLKGCPITNLLGERAFGDLDFDFQKRRHTSLHHRSSVHMFRKNHLAEWTAQQENYSSLMLQARKMGPVLRKKHRENEEKVLKTLRERQVQNELEKKEKELKAVKLREEIVGRVHANGGPCKSWKDVDKLNVCVGGGKKFQEAMKDEVRYIKVVIGKTCSIKLTSNPFELECQLKKFLSPEIQVEDICKPPPKKKMKRGANNENFSEDSGERTEEESDEEANTAADFIFQFSK
;
A
#
# COMPACT_ATOMS: atom_id res chain seq x y z
N MET A 1 16.74 1.52 -13.15
CA MET A 1 15.31 1.20 -13.41
C MET A 1 14.43 1.90 -12.36
N LYS A 2 14.42 3.24 -12.33
CA LYS A 2 13.56 4.07 -11.44
C LYS A 2 12.23 4.47 -12.09
N LEU A 3 12.16 4.39 -13.42
CA LEU A 3 11.03 4.77 -14.27
C LEU A 3 9.71 4.02 -13.99
N LEU A 4 9.77 2.86 -13.32
CA LEU A 4 8.65 1.95 -13.11
C LEU A 4 7.99 2.08 -11.72
N TYR A 5 8.09 3.24 -11.09
CA TYR A 5 7.32 3.51 -9.88
C TYR A 5 5.84 3.70 -10.24
N CYS A 6 4.92 3.28 -9.36
CA CYS A 6 3.50 3.48 -9.62
C CYS A 6 3.15 4.97 -9.60
N ASN A 7 2.91 5.52 -10.78
CA ASN A 7 2.58 6.94 -10.96
C ASN A 7 1.24 7.34 -10.35
N ALA A 8 0.37 6.38 -9.99
CA ALA A 8 -0.86 6.68 -9.24
C ALA A 8 -0.58 7.28 -7.85
N HIS A 9 0.58 6.97 -7.24
CA HIS A 9 0.99 7.55 -5.96
C HIS A 9 1.17 9.06 -6.01
N PHE A 10 1.38 9.65 -7.20
CA PHE A 10 1.38 11.09 -7.36
C PHE A 10 0.11 11.72 -6.82
N LEU A 11 -1.06 11.15 -7.14
CA LEU A 11 -2.35 11.67 -6.67
C LEU A 11 -2.52 11.57 -5.15
N LEU A 12 -1.95 10.53 -4.53
CA LEU A 12 -1.90 10.44 -3.06
C LEU A 12 -1.00 11.54 -2.47
N GLY A 13 0.13 11.82 -3.13
CA GLY A 13 1.01 12.92 -2.79
C GLY A 13 0.31 14.28 -2.90
N VAL A 14 -0.42 14.51 -3.99
CA VAL A 14 -1.26 15.70 -4.20
C VAL A 14 -2.31 15.83 -3.10
N GLY A 15 -3.06 14.76 -2.79
CA GLY A 15 -4.03 14.76 -1.70
C GLY A 15 -3.41 15.13 -0.35
N THR A 16 -2.24 14.57 -0.03
CA THR A 16 -1.51 14.85 1.22
C THR A 16 -1.03 16.29 1.31
N GLU A 17 -0.49 16.87 0.24
CA GLU A 17 -0.03 18.26 0.25
C GLU A 17 -1.19 19.26 0.22
N VAL A 18 -2.31 18.94 -0.45
CA VAL A 18 -3.54 19.72 -0.41
C VAL A 18 -4.13 19.73 1.00
N GLU A 19 -4.18 18.58 1.69
CA GLU A 19 -4.62 18.51 3.09
C GLU A 19 -3.77 19.40 4.01
N LYS A 20 -2.44 19.41 3.83
CA LYS A 20 -1.55 20.32 4.58
C LYS A 20 -1.87 21.79 4.28
N GLY A 21 -2.05 22.14 3.00
CA GLY A 21 -2.40 23.51 2.60
C GLY A 21 -3.75 23.95 3.19
N LEU A 22 -4.76 23.09 3.16
CA LEU A 22 -6.06 23.36 3.79
C LEU A 22 -5.93 23.49 5.31
N LYS A 23 -5.09 22.67 5.96
CA LYS A 23 -4.81 22.77 7.39
C LYS A 23 -4.17 24.11 7.75
N ASP A 24 -3.29 24.65 6.90
CA ASP A 24 -2.71 25.99 7.09
C ASP A 24 -3.77 27.09 6.92
N LEU A 25 -4.66 26.97 5.93
CA LEU A 25 -5.74 27.91 5.64
C LEU A 25 -6.84 27.94 6.71
N GLU A 26 -7.09 26.80 7.35
CA GLU A 26 -8.17 26.60 8.33
C GLU A 26 -7.67 26.65 9.77
N LYS A 27 -6.36 26.82 9.96
CA LYS A 27 -5.73 26.88 11.27
C LYS A 27 -6.37 27.95 12.13
N ASP A 28 -6.60 27.62 13.40
CA ASP A 28 -7.13 28.53 14.43
C ASP A 28 -8.55 29.06 14.16
N LYS A 29 -9.26 28.52 13.16
CA LYS A 29 -10.65 28.86 12.85
C LYS A 29 -11.60 27.82 13.43
N CYS A 30 -12.67 28.28 14.07
CA CYS A 30 -13.79 27.44 14.45
C CYS A 30 -14.80 27.44 13.29
N LEU A 31 -14.83 26.38 12.48
CA LEU A 31 -15.59 26.30 11.22
C LEU A 31 -16.70 25.25 11.28
N GLY A 32 -17.77 25.50 10.53
CA GLY A 32 -18.89 24.57 10.33
C GLY A 32 -19.45 24.03 11.64
N ARG A 33 -19.51 22.71 11.76
CA ARG A 33 -20.03 22.02 12.94
C ARG A 33 -19.32 22.42 14.24
N ASP A 34 -18.03 22.78 14.17
CA ASP A 34 -17.23 23.02 15.37
C ASP A 34 -17.68 24.29 16.09
N LYS A 35 -18.42 25.18 15.40
CA LYS A 35 -19.11 26.34 15.99
C LYS A 35 -20.22 25.93 16.97
N LEU A 36 -20.76 24.71 16.87
CA LEU A 36 -21.91 24.27 17.63
C LEU A 36 -21.48 23.53 18.92
N PRO A 37 -22.00 23.90 20.10
CA PRO A 37 -21.59 23.31 21.37
C PRO A 37 -21.72 21.78 21.46
N LYS A 38 -22.72 21.20 20.78
CA LYS A 38 -22.99 19.75 20.78
C LYS A 38 -21.85 18.91 20.19
N PHE A 39 -20.99 19.50 19.35
CA PHE A 39 -19.87 18.79 18.73
C PHE A 39 -18.54 18.92 19.50
N ARG A 40 -18.50 19.63 20.65
CA ARG A 40 -17.26 19.79 21.44
C ARG A 40 -16.62 18.48 21.90
N GLY A 41 -17.44 17.44 22.18
CA GLY A 41 -16.97 16.12 22.57
C GLY A 41 -16.63 15.20 21.40
N TRP A 42 -16.91 15.62 20.16
CA TRP A 42 -16.64 14.84 18.97
C TRP A 42 -15.20 15.06 18.53
N ASN A 43 -14.32 14.21 19.05
CA ASN A 43 -12.89 14.28 18.76
C ASN A 43 -12.64 14.04 17.26
N SER A 44 -12.31 15.11 16.54
CA SER A 44 -11.97 15.06 15.11
C SER A 44 -10.55 14.55 14.86
N GLN A 45 -9.77 14.15 15.89
CA GLN A 45 -8.36 13.71 15.77
C GLN A 45 -7.45 14.69 14.98
N GLY A 46 -7.80 15.98 14.95
CA GLY A 46 -7.08 16.98 14.15
C GLY A 46 -7.35 16.92 12.64
N GLU A 47 -8.41 16.23 12.21
CA GLU A 47 -8.92 16.23 10.84
C GLU A 47 -9.34 17.64 10.41
N ASN A 48 -8.95 18.01 9.19
CA ASN A 48 -9.30 19.26 8.54
C ASN A 48 -10.83 19.35 8.27
N PRO A 49 -11.52 20.46 8.61
CA PRO A 49 -12.95 20.67 8.33
C PRO A 49 -13.41 20.37 6.90
N THR A 50 -12.69 20.82 5.87
CA THR A 50 -13.05 20.56 4.46
C THR A 50 -12.90 19.08 4.08
N ILE A 51 -11.79 18.44 4.45
CA ILE A 51 -11.58 17.00 4.22
C ILE A 51 -12.62 16.17 4.97
N ARG A 52 -12.92 16.58 6.20
CA ARG A 52 -13.97 15.99 7.03
C ARG A 52 -15.32 16.07 6.34
N LEU A 53 -15.70 17.23 5.80
CA LEU A 53 -16.95 17.37 5.05
C LEU A 53 -16.98 16.38 3.88
N ILE A 54 -15.93 16.35 3.07
CA ILE A 54 -15.87 15.48 1.89
C ILE A 54 -16.06 14.01 2.27
N ARG A 55 -15.30 13.55 3.27
CA ARG A 55 -15.37 12.18 3.76
C ARG A 55 -16.74 11.87 4.38
N THR A 56 -17.23 12.73 5.26
CA THR A 56 -18.48 12.47 5.98
C THR A 56 -19.68 12.52 5.06
N ALA A 57 -19.73 13.43 4.07
CA ALA A 57 -20.75 13.46 3.02
C ALA A 57 -20.77 12.14 2.23
N CYS A 58 -19.61 11.66 1.76
CA CYS A 58 -19.51 10.36 1.09
C CYS A 58 -19.92 9.19 2.00
N ASP A 59 -19.59 9.25 3.29
CA ASP A 59 -19.99 8.24 4.25
C ASP A 59 -21.50 8.24 4.51
N VAL A 60 -22.23 9.36 4.33
CA VAL A 60 -23.67 9.40 4.62
C VAL A 60 -24.54 9.13 3.41
N VAL A 61 -24.16 9.63 2.23
CA VAL A 61 -24.95 9.52 1.00
C VAL A 61 -24.26 8.75 -0.12
N GLY A 62 -23.05 8.22 0.07
CA GLY A 62 -22.34 7.43 -0.93
C GLY A 62 -22.77 5.94 -0.98
N PRO A 63 -22.43 5.20 -2.04
CA PRO A 63 -22.87 3.81 -2.28
C PRO A 63 -22.31 2.79 -1.27
N ARG A 64 -21.25 3.13 -0.54
CA ARG A 64 -20.68 2.34 0.56
C ARG A 64 -20.76 3.10 1.88
N GLY A 65 -21.82 3.90 2.02
CA GLY A 65 -22.09 4.71 3.18
C GLY A 65 -22.24 3.88 4.45
N ASP A 66 -22.26 4.58 5.57
CA ASP A 66 -22.48 4.04 6.88
C ASP A 66 -23.92 3.54 7.01
N GLU A 67 -24.10 2.22 7.07
CA GLU A 67 -25.42 1.59 7.19
C GLU A 67 -26.19 2.01 8.44
N LYS A 68 -25.50 2.43 9.51
CA LYS A 68 -26.13 2.79 10.79
C LYS A 68 -26.44 4.27 10.91
N SER A 69 -25.63 5.13 10.32
CA SER A 69 -25.73 6.58 10.51
C SER A 69 -25.80 7.39 9.20
N GLY A 70 -25.73 6.72 8.05
CA GLY A 70 -25.99 7.29 6.74
C GLY A 70 -27.47 7.25 6.35
N CYS A 71 -27.77 7.73 5.15
CA CYS A 71 -29.12 7.89 4.60
C CYS A 71 -29.14 7.69 3.07
N ARG A 72 -28.34 6.74 2.57
CA ARG A 72 -28.17 6.53 1.12
C ARG A 72 -29.48 6.22 0.41
N ASN A 73 -30.35 5.41 1.00
CA ASN A 73 -31.59 4.99 0.34
C ASN A 73 -32.57 6.16 0.24
N GLU A 74 -32.69 6.95 1.31
CA GLU A 74 -33.49 8.16 1.37
C GLU A 74 -32.97 9.22 0.39
N TRP A 75 -31.65 9.35 0.28
CA TRP A 75 -31.01 10.22 -0.70
C TRP A 75 -31.28 9.77 -2.13
N LEU A 76 -31.23 8.46 -2.42
CA LEU A 76 -31.56 7.93 -3.74
C LEU A 76 -33.03 8.17 -4.11
N ALA A 77 -33.94 8.03 -3.15
CA ALA A 77 -35.35 8.35 -3.34
C ALA A 77 -35.55 9.85 -3.62
N TYR A 78 -34.90 10.73 -2.85
CA TYR A 78 -34.91 12.17 -3.10
C TYR A 78 -34.39 12.53 -4.50
N CYS A 79 -33.24 11.96 -4.90
CA CYS A 79 -32.66 12.16 -6.21
C CYS A 79 -33.63 11.75 -7.33
N HIS A 80 -34.26 10.58 -7.18
CA HIS A 80 -35.26 10.09 -8.12
C HIS A 80 -36.44 11.07 -8.26
N ASP A 81 -36.98 11.55 -7.15
CA ASP A 81 -38.13 12.46 -7.14
C ASP A 81 -37.80 13.85 -7.70
N LYS A 82 -36.56 14.30 -7.55
CA LYS A 82 -36.05 15.56 -8.12
C LYS A 82 -35.56 15.43 -9.57
N GLY A 83 -35.52 14.22 -10.13
CA GLY A 83 -34.98 13.95 -11.46
C GLY A 83 -33.46 14.16 -11.56
N VAL A 84 -32.74 14.03 -10.45
CA VAL A 84 -31.29 14.18 -10.35
C VAL A 84 -30.64 12.81 -10.16
N THR A 85 -29.46 12.58 -10.74
CA THR A 85 -28.72 11.32 -10.51
C THR A 85 -27.72 11.48 -9.38
N SER A 86 -27.74 10.58 -8.39
CA SER A 86 -26.71 10.60 -7.34
C SER A 86 -25.34 10.20 -7.89
N THR A 87 -24.40 11.14 -7.86
CA THR A 87 -23.02 10.94 -8.31
C THR A 87 -21.99 10.93 -7.18
N VAL A 88 -22.43 11.05 -5.91
CA VAL A 88 -21.52 11.08 -4.76
C VAL A 88 -20.80 9.73 -4.66
N PRO A 89 -19.45 9.70 -4.75
CA PRO A 89 -18.71 8.46 -4.80
C PRO A 89 -18.58 7.82 -3.42
N GLY A 90 -18.14 6.57 -3.39
CA GLY A 90 -17.74 5.92 -2.14
C GLY A 90 -16.32 6.36 -1.75
N PHE A 91 -16.14 6.89 -0.53
CA PHE A 91 -14.80 7.27 -0.04
C PHE A 91 -13.91 6.06 0.30
N ARG A 92 -14.53 4.90 0.56
CA ARG A 92 -13.83 3.63 0.81
C ARG A 92 -13.55 2.89 -0.50
N GLY A 93 -12.29 2.89 -0.94
CA GLY A 93 -11.87 2.13 -2.14
C GLY A 93 -10.71 2.76 -2.88
N ASN A 94 -10.94 3.22 -4.11
CA ASN A 94 -9.94 3.79 -5.03
C ASN A 94 -9.36 5.12 -4.50
N ARG A 95 -8.41 5.00 -3.56
CA ARG A 95 -7.97 6.08 -2.66
C ARG A 95 -7.28 7.25 -3.36
N PHE A 96 -6.83 7.07 -4.59
CA PHE A 96 -5.96 8.04 -5.26
C PHE A 96 -6.69 9.32 -5.68
N ASN A 97 -7.90 9.21 -6.25
CA ASN A 97 -8.64 10.37 -6.76
C ASN A 97 -9.94 10.67 -5.98
N CYS A 98 -10.33 9.83 -5.03
CA CYS A 98 -11.64 9.90 -4.38
C CYS A 98 -11.88 11.23 -3.65
N LEU A 99 -10.83 11.83 -3.06
CA LEU A 99 -10.93 13.13 -2.39
C LEU A 99 -11.43 14.22 -3.35
N PHE A 100 -10.81 14.31 -4.52
CA PHE A 100 -11.04 15.36 -5.50
C PHE A 100 -12.36 15.14 -6.26
N GLU A 101 -12.63 13.90 -6.66
CA GLU A 101 -13.90 13.52 -7.29
C GLU A 101 -15.09 13.76 -6.35
N ALA A 102 -14.94 13.40 -5.07
CA ALA A 102 -15.97 13.65 -4.07
C ALA A 102 -16.20 15.15 -3.85
N ALA A 103 -15.14 15.96 -3.79
CA ALA A 103 -15.29 17.42 -3.68
C ALA A 103 -16.12 17.99 -4.85
N ALA A 104 -15.79 17.61 -6.08
CA ALA A 104 -16.52 18.06 -7.26
C ALA A 104 -17.98 17.57 -7.27
N SER A 105 -18.22 16.31 -6.86
CA SER A 105 -19.58 15.79 -6.76
C SER A 105 -20.40 16.46 -5.65
N ILE A 106 -19.80 16.85 -4.52
CA ILE A 106 -20.51 17.54 -3.43
C ILE A 106 -20.83 18.97 -3.84
N ILE A 107 -19.94 19.66 -4.56
CA ILE A 107 -20.23 20.95 -5.19
C ILE A 107 -21.42 20.82 -6.15
N HIS A 108 -21.43 19.79 -7.01
CA HIS A 108 -22.54 19.54 -7.93
C HIS A 108 -23.88 19.34 -7.20
N HIS A 109 -23.90 18.60 -6.09
CA HIS A 109 -25.11 18.32 -5.30
C HIS A 109 -25.33 19.29 -4.13
N GLN A 110 -24.63 20.42 -4.02
CA GLN A 110 -24.65 21.22 -2.79
C GLN A 110 -26.07 21.68 -2.41
N GLY A 111 -26.79 22.27 -3.37
CA GLY A 111 -28.16 22.74 -3.16
C GLY A 111 -29.11 21.60 -2.82
N ASP A 112 -28.98 20.48 -3.53
CA ASP A 112 -29.78 19.27 -3.33
C ASP A 112 -29.53 18.64 -1.96
N LEU A 113 -28.27 18.57 -1.51
CA LEU A 113 -27.91 18.04 -0.19
C LEU A 113 -28.45 18.93 0.94
N ILE A 114 -28.34 20.24 0.79
CA ILE A 114 -28.89 21.18 1.78
C ILE A 114 -30.41 21.01 1.84
N ASP A 115 -31.12 21.06 0.70
CA ASP A 115 -32.58 20.86 0.65
C ASP A 115 -33.00 19.51 1.21
N PHE A 116 -32.28 18.44 0.87
CA PHE A 116 -32.53 17.10 1.39
C PHE A 116 -32.42 17.04 2.92
N PHE A 117 -31.33 17.57 3.50
CA PHE A 117 -31.14 17.55 4.95
C PHE A 117 -32.11 18.49 5.68
N THR A 118 -32.44 19.65 5.12
CA THR A 118 -33.32 20.64 5.80
C THR A 118 -34.80 20.34 5.63
N THR A 119 -35.21 19.94 4.43
CA THR A 119 -36.62 19.87 4.02
C THR A 119 -37.16 18.44 4.10
N CYS A 120 -36.38 17.46 3.63
CA CYS A 120 -36.85 16.06 3.57
C CYS A 120 -36.60 15.31 4.88
N LEU A 121 -35.40 15.46 5.46
CA LEU A 121 -35.04 14.78 6.72
C LEU A 121 -35.32 15.65 7.96
N GLY A 122 -35.13 16.96 7.87
CA GLY A 122 -35.63 18.03 8.75
C GLY A 122 -35.46 17.84 10.26
N ARG A 123 -36.26 16.96 10.88
CA ARG A 123 -36.38 16.81 12.34
C ARG A 123 -35.75 15.54 12.92
N SER A 124 -35.26 14.62 12.08
CA SER A 124 -34.68 13.34 12.53
C SER A 124 -33.20 13.18 12.19
N LEU A 125 -32.48 14.29 12.01
CA LEU A 125 -31.05 14.22 11.70
C LEU A 125 -30.27 13.69 12.90
N ASN A 126 -29.54 12.58 12.70
CA ASN A 126 -28.54 12.15 13.66
C ASN A 126 -27.33 13.12 13.61
N MET A 127 -26.46 13.06 14.63
CA MET A 127 -25.30 13.96 14.74
C MET A 127 -24.39 13.99 13.49
N LYS A 128 -24.31 12.88 12.75
CA LYS A 128 -23.47 12.77 11.54
C LYS A 128 -24.06 13.56 10.39
N LEU A 129 -25.37 13.48 10.18
CA LEU A 129 -26.06 14.26 9.16
C LEU A 129 -26.07 15.76 9.51
N GLU A 130 -26.31 16.09 10.77
CA GLU A 130 -26.23 17.49 11.24
C GLU A 130 -24.83 18.09 11.07
N SER A 131 -23.78 17.29 11.27
CA SER A 131 -22.40 17.70 11.02
C SER A 131 -22.16 18.01 9.54
N VAL A 132 -22.65 17.16 8.63
CA VAL A 132 -22.53 17.40 7.19
C VAL A 132 -23.26 18.67 6.79
N LEU A 133 -24.51 18.86 7.25
CA LEU A 133 -25.29 20.06 6.98
C LEU A 133 -24.59 21.33 7.51
N SER A 134 -24.07 21.28 8.73
CA SER A 134 -23.36 22.43 9.34
C SER A 134 -22.08 22.78 8.59
N ASP A 135 -21.32 21.79 8.11
CA ASP A 135 -20.11 22.01 7.33
C ASP A 135 -20.45 22.48 5.89
N LEU A 136 -21.52 21.98 5.26
CA LEU A 136 -22.00 22.40 3.93
C LEU A 136 -22.44 23.87 3.89
N GLN A 137 -22.98 24.38 5.00
CA GLN A 137 -23.47 25.75 5.12
C GLN A 137 -22.39 26.76 5.53
N ASP A 138 -21.19 26.29 5.88
CA ASP A 138 -20.09 27.18 6.25
C ASP A 138 -19.41 27.76 4.99
N PRO A 139 -19.37 29.10 4.84
CA PRO A 139 -18.87 29.72 3.62
C PRO A 139 -17.36 29.49 3.41
N VAL A 140 -16.57 29.34 4.48
CA VAL A 140 -15.12 29.11 4.38
C VAL A 140 -14.85 27.68 3.94
N ILE A 141 -15.53 26.71 4.56
CA ILE A 141 -15.42 25.30 4.15
C ILE A 141 -15.88 25.14 2.70
N PHE A 142 -16.98 25.79 2.32
CA PHE A 142 -17.48 25.74 0.96
C PHE A 142 -16.50 26.32 -0.06
N LEU A 143 -15.87 27.46 0.24
CA LEU A 143 -14.85 28.06 -0.62
C LEU A 143 -13.65 27.13 -0.80
N HIS A 144 -13.16 26.50 0.27
CA HIS A 144 -12.08 25.52 0.18
C HIS A 144 -12.48 24.25 -0.57
N LEU A 145 -13.72 23.77 -0.39
CA LEU A 145 -14.29 22.66 -1.14
C LEU A 145 -14.31 22.98 -2.65
N LEU A 146 -14.67 24.21 -3.02
CA LEU A 146 -14.63 24.68 -4.39
C LEU A 146 -13.19 24.68 -4.95
N CYS A 147 -12.19 25.13 -4.19
CA CYS A 147 -10.79 25.03 -4.59
C CYS A 147 -10.36 23.57 -4.88
N VAL A 148 -10.74 22.62 -4.03
CA VAL A 148 -10.46 21.19 -4.25
C VAL A 148 -11.17 20.67 -5.50
N SER A 149 -12.41 21.11 -5.74
CA SER A 149 -13.14 20.80 -6.98
C SER A 149 -12.47 21.39 -8.22
N LEU A 150 -11.85 22.56 -8.16
CA LEU A 150 -11.10 23.12 -9.29
C LEU A 150 -9.85 22.30 -9.58
N ILE A 151 -9.12 21.90 -8.55
CA ILE A 151 -7.96 20.99 -8.67
C ILE A 151 -8.37 19.66 -9.33
N TYR A 152 -9.56 19.14 -9.02
CA TYR A 152 -10.10 17.95 -9.70
C TYR A 152 -10.18 18.14 -11.21
N HIS A 153 -10.79 19.23 -11.67
CA HIS A 153 -10.98 19.50 -13.09
C HIS A 153 -9.66 19.76 -13.80
N HIS A 154 -8.78 20.58 -13.22
CA HIS A 154 -7.54 20.98 -13.87
C HIS A 154 -6.43 19.91 -13.84
N LEU A 155 -6.42 19.05 -12.81
CA LEU A 155 -5.33 18.10 -12.59
C LEU A 155 -5.82 16.67 -12.43
N THR A 156 -6.50 16.38 -11.33
CA THR A 156 -6.52 15.01 -10.84
C THR A 156 -7.45 14.12 -11.65
N ASN A 157 -8.52 14.66 -12.22
CA ASN A 157 -9.35 13.94 -13.18
C ASN A 157 -8.56 13.59 -14.44
N THR A 158 -7.94 14.59 -15.07
CA THR A 158 -7.17 14.41 -16.31
C THR A 158 -6.00 13.45 -16.10
N TYR A 159 -5.26 13.60 -15.00
CA TYR A 159 -4.17 12.71 -14.63
C TYR A 159 -4.67 11.29 -14.33
N TRP A 160 -5.79 11.14 -13.63
CA TRP A 160 -6.40 9.84 -13.36
C TRP A 160 -6.81 9.14 -14.66
N GLU A 161 -7.44 9.85 -15.60
CA GLU A 161 -7.77 9.29 -16.91
C GLU A 161 -6.52 8.89 -17.71
N LEU A 162 -5.46 9.71 -17.67
CA LEU A 162 -4.19 9.46 -18.33
C LEU A 162 -3.56 8.13 -17.88
N ILE A 163 -3.49 7.90 -16.57
CA ILE A 163 -2.89 6.67 -16.01
C ILE A 163 -3.84 5.48 -16.10
N TYR A 164 -5.16 5.70 -16.05
CA TYR A 164 -6.14 4.63 -15.99
C TYR A 164 -6.48 4.04 -17.37
N LYS A 165 -6.67 4.89 -18.38
CA LYS A 165 -6.90 4.45 -19.77
C LYS A 165 -5.62 3.96 -20.43
N GLY A 166 -4.46 4.31 -19.86
CA GLY A 166 -3.15 4.04 -20.42
C GLY A 166 -2.75 5.11 -21.43
N THR A 167 -1.46 5.40 -21.49
CA THR A 167 -0.82 6.26 -22.48
C THR A 167 0.61 5.79 -22.68
N ASP A 168 1.26 6.21 -23.76
CA ASP A 168 2.70 6.05 -23.90
C ASP A 168 3.46 7.06 -23.01
N TYR A 169 4.72 6.75 -22.71
CA TYR A 169 5.55 7.56 -21.83
C TYR A 169 5.87 8.95 -22.39
N GLN A 170 5.92 9.14 -23.71
CA GLN A 170 6.20 10.45 -24.31
C GLN A 170 5.03 11.41 -24.08
N ASN A 171 3.81 10.92 -24.27
CA ASN A 171 2.60 11.67 -23.98
C ASN A 171 2.43 11.89 -22.46
N PHE A 172 2.78 10.90 -21.64
CA PHE A 172 2.79 11.07 -20.17
C PHE A 172 3.70 12.21 -19.72
N VAL A 173 4.94 12.28 -20.23
CA VAL A 173 5.89 13.36 -19.94
C VAL A 173 5.32 14.72 -20.36
N SER A 174 4.75 14.79 -21.57
CA SER A 174 4.17 16.02 -22.11
C SER A 174 3.02 16.55 -21.24
N GLU A 175 2.12 15.67 -20.81
CA GLU A 175 0.99 16.00 -19.94
C GLU A 175 1.45 16.41 -18.53
N VAL A 176 2.45 15.72 -17.95
CA VAL A 176 3.03 16.09 -16.65
C VAL A 176 3.63 17.50 -16.68
N ASN A 177 4.37 17.85 -17.73
CA ASN A 177 4.93 19.19 -17.89
C ASN A 177 3.84 20.25 -18.11
N PHE A 178 2.78 19.92 -18.85
CA PHE A 178 1.61 20.79 -19.00
C PHE A 178 0.98 21.08 -17.64
N PHE A 179 0.69 20.06 -16.83
CA PHE A 179 0.14 20.26 -15.48
C PHE A 179 1.06 21.10 -14.61
N TYR A 180 2.36 20.79 -14.60
CA TYR A 180 3.34 21.53 -13.81
C TYR A 180 3.37 23.02 -14.19
N LYS A 181 3.39 23.32 -15.50
CA LYS A 181 3.34 24.70 -16.01
C LYS A 181 2.08 25.42 -15.55
N VAL A 182 0.92 24.79 -15.67
CA VAL A 182 -0.37 25.36 -15.26
C VAL A 182 -0.34 25.76 -13.79
N PHE A 183 0.11 24.89 -12.89
CA PHE A 183 0.16 25.23 -11.46
C PHE A 183 1.24 26.26 -11.15
N LYS A 184 2.36 26.26 -11.87
CA LYS A 184 3.41 27.29 -11.74
C LYS A 184 2.88 28.67 -12.11
N GLU A 185 2.22 28.80 -13.25
CA GLU A 185 1.52 30.02 -13.68
C GLU A 185 0.44 30.40 -12.66
N SER A 186 -0.35 29.44 -12.20
CA SER A 186 -1.42 29.65 -11.20
C SER A 186 -0.89 30.06 -9.82
N SER A 187 0.34 29.69 -9.46
CA SER A 187 0.96 30.15 -8.21
C SER A 187 1.38 31.63 -8.29
N ALA A 188 1.66 32.14 -9.50
CA ALA A 188 1.92 33.55 -9.75
C ALA A 188 0.60 34.33 -9.88
N ASP A 189 -0.32 33.82 -10.69
CA ASP A 189 -1.66 34.36 -10.94
C ASP A 189 -2.74 33.26 -10.85
N PRO A 190 -3.42 33.12 -9.69
CA PRO A 190 -4.42 32.07 -9.48
C PRO A 190 -5.68 32.19 -10.36
N GLN A 191 -5.87 33.31 -11.09
CA GLN A 191 -7.00 33.48 -12.00
C GLN A 191 -6.98 32.44 -13.15
N HIS A 192 -5.81 31.88 -13.47
CA HIS A 192 -5.71 30.80 -14.46
C HIS A 192 -6.52 29.55 -14.08
N LEU A 193 -6.74 29.28 -12.78
CA LEU A 193 -7.57 28.15 -12.32
C LEU A 193 -9.05 28.49 -12.19
N THR A 194 -9.42 29.77 -12.28
CA THR A 194 -10.83 30.18 -12.28
C THR A 194 -11.38 30.29 -13.70
N ASN A 195 -10.51 30.43 -14.71
CA ASN A 195 -10.89 30.40 -16.10
C ASN A 195 -11.01 28.96 -16.64
N LEU A 196 -12.16 28.34 -16.39
CA LEU A 196 -12.46 26.99 -16.84
C LEU A 196 -12.59 26.85 -18.37
N ASP A 197 -12.82 27.94 -19.09
CA ASP A 197 -13.02 27.95 -20.55
C ASP A 197 -11.72 28.14 -21.33
N SER A 198 -10.67 28.76 -20.75
CA SER A 198 -9.42 29.06 -21.46
C SER A 198 -8.46 27.88 -21.58
N MET A 199 -8.69 26.82 -20.84
CA MET A 199 -7.83 25.66 -20.77
C MET A 199 -8.51 24.50 -21.49
N SER A 200 -7.76 23.71 -22.27
CA SER A 200 -8.24 22.45 -22.88
C SER A 200 -8.44 21.37 -21.82
N ILE A 201 -9.14 21.71 -20.74
CA ILE A 201 -9.52 20.83 -19.65
C ILE A 201 -10.44 19.79 -20.26
N ARG A 202 -10.09 18.51 -20.08
CA ARG A 202 -11.04 17.43 -20.34
C ARG A 202 -12.23 17.65 -19.42
N LYS A 203 -13.35 18.13 -20.00
CA LYS A 203 -14.57 18.46 -19.28
C LYS A 203 -15.05 17.21 -18.56
N SER A 204 -14.94 17.22 -17.23
CA SER A 204 -15.47 16.14 -16.40
C SER A 204 -17.00 16.24 -16.32
N MET A 205 -17.65 15.18 -15.83
CA MET A 205 -19.11 15.16 -15.60
C MET A 205 -19.59 16.32 -14.72
N PHE A 206 -18.76 16.83 -13.81
CA PHE A 206 -19.15 17.89 -12.86
C PHE A 206 -18.81 19.31 -13.34
N PHE A 207 -18.18 19.45 -14.52
CA PHE A 207 -17.63 20.72 -15.00
C PHE A 207 -18.66 21.85 -15.07
N SER A 208 -19.87 21.56 -15.59
CA SER A 208 -20.94 22.56 -15.75
C SER A 208 -21.39 23.13 -14.40
N SER A 209 -21.65 22.28 -13.41
CA SER A 209 -22.06 22.72 -12.09
C SER A 209 -20.97 23.48 -11.36
N THR A 210 -19.72 23.00 -11.40
CA THR A 210 -18.60 23.74 -10.80
C THR A 210 -18.42 25.10 -11.46
N SER A 211 -18.54 25.21 -12.79
CA SER A 211 -18.43 26.49 -13.51
C SER A 211 -19.53 27.47 -13.10
N ASN A 212 -20.78 27.00 -13.00
CA ASN A 212 -21.89 27.85 -12.57
C ASN A 212 -21.72 28.33 -11.13
N ILE A 213 -21.34 27.44 -10.23
CA ILE A 213 -21.10 27.76 -8.82
C ILE A 213 -19.90 28.69 -8.67
N LEU A 214 -18.83 28.47 -9.44
CA LEU A 214 -17.65 29.33 -9.45
C LEU A 214 -18.04 30.76 -9.83
N LYS A 215 -18.80 30.95 -10.92
CA LYS A 215 -19.27 32.28 -11.36
C LYS A 215 -20.04 33.02 -10.25
N GLN A 216 -20.93 32.32 -9.54
CA GLN A 216 -21.70 32.90 -8.44
C GLN A 216 -20.85 33.29 -7.21
N ASN A 217 -19.73 32.60 -6.99
CA ASN A 217 -18.89 32.79 -5.80
C ASN A 217 -17.69 33.70 -6.04
N LEU A 218 -17.21 33.79 -7.30
CA LEU A 218 -16.14 34.71 -7.67
C LEU A 218 -16.55 36.15 -7.32
N GLU A 219 -17.79 36.55 -7.59
CA GLU A 219 -18.29 37.88 -7.25
C GLU A 219 -18.29 38.20 -5.73
N ARG A 220 -18.34 37.17 -4.87
CA ARG A 220 -18.54 37.35 -3.41
C ARG A 220 -17.28 37.18 -2.58
N SER A 221 -16.34 36.34 -3.03
CA SER A 221 -15.18 35.94 -2.21
C SER A 221 -13.93 35.69 -3.06
N GLU A 222 -13.76 36.43 -4.15
CA GLU A 222 -12.64 36.30 -5.09
C GLU A 222 -11.28 36.27 -4.40
N SER A 223 -11.00 37.26 -3.55
CA SER A 223 -9.69 37.40 -2.90
C SER A 223 -9.32 36.17 -2.06
N ASP A 224 -10.27 35.65 -1.29
CA ASP A 224 -10.06 34.48 -0.43
C ASP A 224 -9.89 33.20 -1.27
N LEU A 225 -10.67 33.07 -2.35
CA LEU A 225 -10.58 31.97 -3.30
C LEU A 225 -9.21 31.94 -3.98
N LEU A 226 -8.77 33.07 -4.55
CA LEU A 226 -7.49 33.18 -5.23
C LEU A 226 -6.32 32.96 -4.27
N SER A 227 -6.41 33.47 -3.04
CA SER A 227 -5.41 33.23 -1.99
C SER A 227 -5.29 31.74 -1.63
N ALA A 228 -6.42 31.06 -1.44
CA ALA A 228 -6.45 29.62 -1.17
C ALA A 228 -5.88 28.82 -2.35
N LEU A 229 -6.31 29.11 -3.58
CA LEU A 229 -5.80 28.46 -4.80
C LEU A 229 -4.30 28.65 -4.97
N LYS A 230 -3.75 29.83 -4.63
CA LYS A 230 -2.31 30.08 -4.64
C LYS A 230 -1.55 29.15 -3.70
N ILE A 231 -2.01 29.05 -2.45
CA ILE A 231 -1.40 28.18 -1.43
C ILE A 231 -1.45 26.72 -1.86
N LEU A 232 -2.60 26.25 -2.35
CA LEU A 232 -2.76 24.88 -2.82
C LEU A 232 -1.92 24.61 -4.08
N SER A 233 -1.80 25.57 -4.99
CA SER A 233 -0.95 25.45 -6.19
C SER A 233 0.53 25.27 -5.82
N LEU A 234 1.04 26.05 -4.86
CA LEU A 234 2.41 25.91 -4.35
C LEU A 234 2.66 24.52 -3.72
N ARG A 235 1.67 24.00 -3.00
CA ARG A 235 1.70 22.64 -2.43
C ARG A 235 1.75 21.57 -3.52
N ILE A 236 0.97 21.74 -4.60
CA ILE A 236 0.96 20.84 -5.76
C ILE A 236 2.29 20.86 -6.52
N ILE A 237 2.86 22.05 -6.76
CA ILE A 237 4.19 22.21 -7.38
C ILE A 237 5.23 21.44 -6.57
N THR A 238 5.25 21.63 -5.25
CA THR A 238 6.21 20.96 -4.35
C THR A 238 6.18 19.43 -4.49
N VAL A 239 4.99 18.82 -4.55
CA VAL A 239 4.91 17.36 -4.73
C VAL A 239 5.22 16.92 -6.15
N THR A 240 4.88 17.73 -7.15
CA THR A 240 5.19 17.44 -8.55
C THR A 240 6.70 17.39 -8.77
N GLU A 241 7.45 18.38 -8.27
CA GLU A 241 8.91 18.39 -8.32
C GLU A 241 9.52 17.21 -7.56
N ARG A 242 8.97 16.89 -6.37
CA ARG A 242 9.47 15.80 -5.53
C ARG A 242 9.24 14.41 -6.13
N GLN A 243 8.09 14.17 -6.76
CA GLN A 243 7.67 12.82 -7.17
C GLN A 243 7.74 12.59 -8.68
N LEU A 244 7.62 13.65 -9.47
CA LEU A 244 7.65 13.59 -10.94
C LEU A 244 8.81 14.42 -11.53
N GLY A 245 9.76 14.88 -10.70
CA GLY A 245 10.90 15.69 -11.14
C GLY A 245 11.72 15.07 -12.27
N ASP A 246 11.85 13.74 -12.31
CA ASP A 246 12.56 13.05 -13.38
C ASP A 246 11.86 13.20 -14.75
N PHE A 247 10.56 13.52 -14.78
CA PHE A 247 9.79 13.76 -16.01
C PHE A 247 9.65 15.24 -16.37
N LEU A 248 10.04 16.16 -15.49
CA LEU A 248 9.98 17.61 -15.75
C LEU A 248 11.15 18.07 -16.61
N GLU A 249 11.05 19.27 -17.19
CA GLU A 249 12.15 19.90 -17.92
C GLU A 249 13.47 19.86 -17.12
N GLY A 250 14.52 19.25 -17.72
CA GLY A 250 15.81 19.01 -17.09
C GLY A 250 15.93 17.68 -16.31
N GLY A 251 14.85 16.91 -16.18
CA GLY A 251 14.83 15.57 -15.58
C GLY A 251 15.36 14.47 -16.51
N GLU A 252 15.70 13.31 -15.91
CA GLU A 252 16.29 12.14 -16.61
C GLU A 252 15.42 11.62 -17.77
N PHE A 253 14.10 11.72 -17.64
CA PHE A 253 13.11 11.17 -18.58
C PHE A 253 12.34 12.25 -19.34
N PHE A 254 12.77 13.51 -19.28
CA PHE A 254 12.13 14.59 -20.03
C PHE A 254 12.18 14.38 -21.55
N SER A 255 13.30 13.86 -22.05
CA SER A 255 13.50 13.55 -23.47
C SER A 255 13.93 12.10 -23.60
N LEU A 256 12.95 11.22 -23.79
CA LEU A 256 13.21 9.80 -24.02
C LEU A 256 13.83 9.58 -25.41
N SER A 257 14.83 8.70 -25.48
CA SER A 257 15.39 8.29 -26.77
C SER A 257 14.38 7.43 -27.55
N ILE A 258 14.57 7.32 -28.87
CA ILE A 258 13.72 6.44 -29.70
C ILE A 258 13.78 4.99 -29.22
N GLU A 259 14.95 4.54 -28.76
CA GLU A 259 15.17 3.19 -28.24
C GLU A 259 14.41 2.96 -26.91
N ASP A 260 14.42 3.95 -26.02
CA ASP A 260 13.66 3.89 -24.77
C ASP A 260 12.15 3.88 -25.04
N CYS A 261 11.68 4.72 -25.98
CA CYS A 261 10.28 4.75 -26.38
C CYS A 261 9.79 3.40 -26.92
N GLU A 262 10.57 2.73 -27.76
CA GLU A 262 10.23 1.39 -28.25
C GLU A 262 10.27 0.34 -27.14
N THR A 263 11.24 0.43 -26.21
CA THR A 263 11.32 -0.45 -25.04
C THR A 263 10.10 -0.31 -24.12
N LEU A 264 9.56 0.91 -23.98
CA LEU A 264 8.50 1.26 -23.04
C LEU A 264 7.09 1.20 -23.63
N LYS A 265 6.94 0.96 -24.93
CA LYS A 265 5.68 0.99 -25.68
C LYS A 265 4.57 0.08 -25.12
N GLY A 266 4.95 -0.99 -24.41
CA GLY A 266 4.03 -1.92 -23.74
C GLY A 266 4.05 -1.85 -22.21
N CYS A 267 4.85 -0.97 -21.62
CA CYS A 267 4.99 -0.87 -20.17
C CYS A 267 3.84 -0.04 -19.59
N PRO A 268 3.05 -0.57 -18.63
CA PRO A 268 2.03 0.22 -17.99
C PRO A 268 2.65 1.30 -17.10
N ILE A 269 2.10 2.50 -17.17
CA ILE A 269 2.52 3.66 -16.36
C ILE A 269 2.22 3.46 -14.86
N THR A 270 1.33 2.52 -14.53
CA THR A 270 0.90 2.24 -13.17
C THR A 270 0.75 0.74 -12.93
N ASN A 271 1.02 0.31 -11.69
CA ASN A 271 0.80 -1.06 -11.22
C ASN A 271 -0.64 -1.28 -10.69
N LEU A 272 -1.56 -0.31 -10.83
CA LEU A 272 -2.92 -0.35 -10.27
C LEU A 272 -3.69 -1.62 -10.62
N LEU A 273 -3.49 -2.17 -11.82
CA LEU A 273 -4.09 -3.45 -12.22
C LEU A 273 -3.65 -4.59 -11.31
N GLY A 274 -2.34 -4.65 -10.99
CA GLY A 274 -1.79 -5.61 -10.05
C GLY A 274 -2.32 -5.39 -8.64
N GLU A 275 -2.32 -4.15 -8.15
CA GLU A 275 -2.82 -3.82 -6.81
C GLU A 275 -4.31 -4.18 -6.65
N ARG A 276 -5.14 -3.90 -7.66
CA ARG A 276 -6.56 -4.31 -7.65
C ARG A 276 -6.71 -5.83 -7.69
N ALA A 277 -5.90 -6.54 -8.46
CA ALA A 277 -5.95 -8.00 -8.51
C ALA A 277 -5.63 -8.62 -7.15
N PHE A 278 -4.63 -8.09 -6.44
CA PHE A 278 -4.31 -8.51 -5.08
C PHE A 278 -5.39 -8.10 -4.08
N GLY A 279 -5.90 -6.87 -4.16
CA GLY A 279 -6.97 -6.40 -3.28
C GLY A 279 -8.26 -7.22 -3.41
N ASP A 280 -8.65 -7.57 -4.63
CA ASP A 280 -9.79 -8.46 -4.87
C ASP A 280 -9.53 -9.85 -4.27
N LEU A 281 -8.29 -10.34 -4.38
CA LEU A 281 -7.91 -11.68 -3.91
C LEU A 281 -7.95 -11.72 -2.38
N ASP A 282 -7.41 -10.70 -1.72
CA ASP A 282 -7.46 -10.54 -0.27
C ASP A 282 -8.90 -10.48 0.25
N PHE A 283 -9.76 -9.71 -0.43
CA PHE A 283 -11.19 -9.66 -0.09
C PHE A 283 -11.86 -11.02 -0.24
N ASP A 284 -11.57 -11.73 -1.34
CA ASP A 284 -12.11 -13.08 -1.56
C ASP A 284 -11.61 -14.05 -0.48
N PHE A 285 -10.34 -13.97 -0.06
CA PHE A 285 -9.80 -14.76 1.07
C PHE A 285 -10.56 -14.50 2.36
N GLN A 286 -10.88 -13.24 2.66
CA GLN A 286 -11.63 -12.88 3.86
C GLN A 286 -13.09 -13.34 3.82
N LYS A 287 -13.75 -13.15 2.66
CA LYS A 287 -15.18 -13.46 2.48
C LYS A 287 -15.44 -14.96 2.38
N ARG A 288 -14.52 -15.72 1.77
CA ARG A 288 -14.70 -17.13 1.43
C ARG A 288 -13.58 -18.00 1.98
N ARG A 289 -13.36 -18.00 3.30
CA ARG A 289 -12.14 -18.57 3.92
C ARG A 289 -11.85 -20.03 3.56
N HIS A 290 -12.89 -20.84 3.34
CA HIS A 290 -12.77 -22.28 3.08
C HIS A 290 -12.69 -22.64 1.58
N THR A 291 -12.68 -21.67 0.69
CA THR A 291 -12.62 -21.92 -0.76
C THR A 291 -11.20 -22.21 -1.24
N SER A 292 -11.06 -23.22 -2.10
CA SER A 292 -9.78 -23.64 -2.69
C SER A 292 -9.18 -22.55 -3.58
N LEU A 293 -7.84 -22.45 -3.63
CA LEU A 293 -7.13 -21.49 -4.49
C LEU A 293 -7.50 -21.63 -5.97
N HIS A 294 -7.80 -22.85 -6.41
CA HIS A 294 -8.26 -23.13 -7.77
C HIS A 294 -9.58 -22.42 -8.09
N HIS A 295 -10.57 -22.50 -7.19
CA HIS A 295 -11.83 -21.81 -7.38
C HIS A 295 -11.61 -20.28 -7.41
N ARG A 296 -10.80 -19.75 -6.49
CA ARG A 296 -10.49 -18.30 -6.45
C ARG A 296 -9.88 -17.83 -7.75
N SER A 297 -8.79 -18.48 -8.18
CA SER A 297 -8.10 -18.14 -9.44
C SER A 297 -9.04 -18.23 -10.64
N SER A 298 -9.90 -19.24 -10.70
CA SER A 298 -10.90 -19.38 -11.77
C SER A 298 -11.90 -18.22 -11.79
N VAL A 299 -12.47 -17.85 -10.64
CA VAL A 299 -13.40 -16.71 -10.52
C VAL A 299 -12.71 -15.40 -10.89
N HIS A 300 -11.48 -15.20 -10.44
CA HIS A 300 -10.69 -14.01 -10.74
C HIS A 300 -10.38 -13.90 -12.23
N MET A 301 -9.91 -14.97 -12.86
CA MET A 301 -9.63 -15.00 -14.31
C MET A 301 -10.90 -14.80 -15.11
N PHE A 302 -12.01 -15.42 -14.70
CA PHE A 302 -13.30 -15.27 -15.35
C PHE A 302 -13.79 -13.82 -15.33
N ARG A 303 -13.70 -13.16 -14.17
CA ARG A 303 -14.09 -11.75 -14.02
C ARG A 303 -13.15 -10.77 -14.72
N LYS A 304 -11.83 -10.93 -14.56
CA LYS A 304 -10.84 -9.97 -15.06
C LYS A 304 -10.67 -10.01 -16.57
N ASN A 305 -10.93 -11.15 -17.19
CA ASN A 305 -10.86 -11.30 -18.64
C ASN A 305 -12.21 -11.05 -19.32
N HIS A 306 -13.22 -10.51 -18.61
CA HIS A 306 -14.55 -10.24 -19.14
C HIS A 306 -15.17 -11.46 -19.85
N LEU A 307 -14.91 -12.66 -19.31
CA LEU A 307 -15.35 -13.90 -19.96
C LEU A 307 -16.87 -14.06 -19.89
N ALA A 308 -17.54 -13.45 -18.90
CA ALA A 308 -19.00 -13.48 -18.82
C ALA A 308 -19.64 -12.74 -19.99
N GLU A 309 -19.19 -11.51 -20.25
CA GLU A 309 -19.67 -10.67 -21.34
C GLU A 309 -19.30 -11.28 -22.70
N TRP A 310 -18.06 -11.76 -22.83
CA TRP A 310 -17.59 -12.41 -24.05
C TRP A 310 -18.37 -13.70 -24.35
N THR A 311 -18.60 -14.56 -23.35
CA THR A 311 -19.36 -15.81 -23.54
C THR A 311 -20.82 -15.54 -23.87
N ALA A 312 -21.46 -14.54 -23.24
CA ALA A 312 -22.84 -14.16 -23.51
C ALA A 312 -23.07 -13.69 -24.95
N GLN A 313 -22.03 -13.15 -25.62
CA GLN A 313 -22.07 -12.74 -27.02
C GLN A 313 -21.83 -13.89 -28.01
N GLN A 314 -21.48 -15.09 -27.54
CA GLN A 314 -21.22 -16.22 -28.43
C GLN A 314 -22.51 -16.92 -28.83
N GLU A 315 -22.70 -17.14 -30.13
CA GLU A 315 -23.85 -17.88 -30.68
C GLU A 315 -23.95 -19.32 -30.13
N ASN A 316 -22.83 -19.91 -29.70
CA ASN A 316 -22.73 -21.27 -29.18
C ASN A 316 -22.62 -21.34 -27.65
N TYR A 317 -23.10 -20.33 -26.91
CA TYR A 317 -23.04 -20.25 -25.44
C TYR A 317 -23.38 -21.57 -24.73
N SER A 318 -24.52 -22.17 -25.05
CA SER A 318 -24.98 -23.42 -24.40
C SER A 318 -24.03 -24.59 -24.62
N SER A 319 -23.42 -24.68 -25.81
CA SER A 319 -22.43 -25.72 -26.13
C SER A 319 -21.13 -25.48 -25.37
N LEU A 320 -20.65 -24.24 -25.30
CA LEU A 320 -19.45 -23.87 -24.54
C LEU A 320 -19.61 -24.16 -23.04
N MET A 321 -20.77 -23.84 -22.45
CA MET A 321 -21.05 -24.11 -21.05
C MET A 321 -21.13 -25.63 -20.77
N LEU A 322 -21.72 -26.41 -21.67
CA LEU A 322 -21.74 -27.87 -21.56
C LEU A 322 -20.32 -28.46 -21.62
N GLN A 323 -19.49 -27.97 -22.54
CA GLN A 323 -18.10 -28.40 -22.66
C GLN A 323 -17.28 -28.02 -21.42
N ALA A 324 -17.47 -26.81 -20.88
CA ALA A 324 -16.82 -26.36 -19.66
C ALA A 324 -17.19 -27.25 -18.46
N ARG A 325 -18.47 -27.61 -18.30
CA ARG A 325 -18.93 -28.56 -17.26
C ARG A 325 -18.27 -29.92 -17.40
N LYS A 326 -18.18 -30.46 -18.62
CA LYS A 326 -17.49 -31.73 -18.89
C LYS A 326 -15.99 -31.66 -18.57
N MET A 327 -15.35 -30.51 -18.81
CA MET A 327 -13.92 -30.32 -18.61
C MET A 327 -13.53 -29.99 -17.17
N GLY A 328 -14.46 -29.48 -16.36
CA GLY A 328 -14.24 -29.13 -14.96
C GLY A 328 -13.61 -30.25 -14.13
N PRO A 329 -14.15 -31.49 -14.11
CA PRO A 329 -13.56 -32.61 -13.39
C PRO A 329 -12.13 -32.95 -13.82
N VAL A 330 -11.86 -32.90 -15.12
CA VAL A 330 -10.52 -33.19 -15.68
C VAL A 330 -9.51 -32.14 -15.23
N LEU A 331 -9.89 -30.85 -15.27
CA LEU A 331 -9.04 -29.76 -14.79
C LEU A 331 -8.78 -29.86 -13.29
N ARG A 332 -9.80 -30.18 -12.48
CA ARG A 332 -9.62 -30.38 -11.02
C ARG A 332 -8.69 -31.55 -10.72
N LYS A 333 -8.80 -32.67 -11.45
CA LYS A 333 -7.90 -33.81 -11.30
C LYS A 333 -6.45 -33.42 -11.62
N LYS A 334 -6.22 -32.78 -12.77
CA LYS A 334 -4.89 -32.28 -13.17
C LYS A 334 -4.32 -31.29 -12.16
N HIS A 335 -5.16 -30.46 -11.54
CA HIS A 335 -4.72 -29.54 -10.51
C HIS A 335 -4.26 -30.26 -9.24
N ARG A 336 -5.04 -31.22 -8.73
CA ARG A 336 -4.64 -32.03 -7.56
C ARG A 336 -3.33 -32.77 -7.79
N GLU A 337 -3.16 -33.37 -8.96
CA GLU A 337 -1.90 -34.06 -9.33
C GLU A 337 -0.70 -33.10 -9.34
N ASN A 338 -0.90 -31.85 -9.74
CA ASN A 338 0.16 -30.84 -9.69
C ASN A 338 0.43 -30.35 -8.26
N GLU A 339 -0.61 -30.16 -7.44
CA GLU A 339 -0.46 -29.81 -6.03
C GLU A 339 0.32 -30.89 -5.27
N GLU A 340 0.00 -32.17 -5.50
CA GLU A 340 0.73 -33.30 -4.90
C GLU A 340 2.21 -33.30 -5.30
N LYS A 341 2.52 -33.04 -6.58
CA LYS A 341 3.90 -32.92 -7.05
C LYS A 341 4.64 -31.79 -6.35
N VAL A 342 4.02 -30.62 -6.25
CA VAL A 342 4.61 -29.46 -5.56
C VAL A 342 4.84 -29.76 -4.08
N LEU A 343 3.85 -30.34 -3.41
CA LEU A 343 3.97 -30.74 -2.00
C LEU A 343 5.09 -31.75 -1.79
N LYS A 344 5.23 -32.74 -2.68
CA LYS A 344 6.32 -33.71 -2.63
C LYS A 344 7.68 -33.03 -2.75
N THR A 345 7.86 -32.15 -3.74
CA THR A 345 9.11 -31.39 -3.91
C THR A 345 9.43 -30.49 -2.72
N LEU A 346 8.40 -29.87 -2.10
CA LEU A 346 8.59 -29.05 -0.90
C LEU A 346 9.02 -29.90 0.29
N ARG A 347 8.42 -31.08 0.50
CA ARG A 347 8.83 -32.03 1.55
C ARG A 347 10.26 -32.51 1.35
N GLU A 348 10.63 -32.90 0.13
CA GLU A 348 11.99 -33.32 -0.22
C GLU A 348 13.00 -32.20 0.06
N ARG A 349 12.68 -30.95 -0.31
CA ARG A 349 13.52 -29.78 -0.02
C ARG A 349 13.65 -29.53 1.47
N GLN A 350 12.59 -29.70 2.26
CA GLN A 350 12.65 -29.56 3.71
C GLN A 350 13.57 -30.60 4.34
N VAL A 351 13.44 -31.88 3.95
CA VAL A 351 14.31 -32.96 4.42
C VAL A 351 15.77 -32.70 4.03
N GLN A 352 16.02 -32.27 2.79
CA GLN A 352 17.37 -31.94 2.34
C GLN A 352 17.98 -30.79 3.14
N ASN A 353 17.21 -29.73 3.40
CA ASN A 353 17.65 -28.61 4.23
C ASN A 353 17.97 -29.04 5.67
N GLU A 354 17.20 -29.98 6.23
CA GLU A 354 17.47 -30.54 7.56
C GLU A 354 18.73 -31.40 7.59
N LEU A 355 18.95 -32.23 6.56
CA LEU A 355 20.16 -33.03 6.42
C LEU A 355 21.41 -32.14 6.27
N GLU A 356 21.36 -31.13 5.40
CA GLU A 356 22.45 -30.16 5.25
C GLU A 356 22.72 -29.39 6.54
N LYS A 357 21.67 -29.06 7.29
CA LYS A 357 21.80 -28.42 8.60
C LYS A 357 22.50 -29.34 9.59
N LYS A 358 22.09 -30.61 9.68
CA LYS A 358 22.74 -31.62 10.54
C LYS A 358 24.19 -31.86 10.14
N GLU A 359 24.50 -31.90 8.85
CA GLU A 359 25.87 -32.07 8.36
C GLU A 359 26.74 -30.86 8.70
N LYS A 360 26.23 -29.64 8.53
CA LYS A 360 26.91 -28.40 8.95
C LYS A 360 27.14 -28.37 10.45
N GLU A 361 26.16 -28.80 11.24
CA GLU A 361 26.29 -28.94 12.70
C GLU A 361 27.35 -29.98 13.09
N LEU A 362 27.36 -31.15 12.46
CA LEU A 362 28.37 -32.20 12.70
C LEU A 362 29.78 -31.73 12.32
N LYS A 363 29.93 -31.07 11.17
CA LYS A 363 31.20 -30.45 10.74
C LYS A 363 31.67 -29.39 11.73
N ALA A 364 30.75 -28.57 12.25
CA ALA A 364 31.06 -27.57 13.26
C ALA A 364 31.48 -28.19 14.60
N VAL A 365 30.84 -29.29 15.02
CA VAL A 365 31.23 -30.05 16.23
C VAL A 365 32.63 -30.64 16.05
N LYS A 366 32.91 -31.35 14.95
CA LYS A 366 34.23 -31.90 14.66
C LYS A 366 35.31 -30.83 14.64
N LEU A 367 35.06 -29.69 13.99
CA LEU A 367 35.99 -28.57 13.97
C LEU A 367 36.26 -28.03 15.39
N ARG A 368 35.24 -27.94 16.24
CA ARG A 368 35.41 -27.51 17.64
C ARG A 368 36.25 -28.52 18.42
N GLU A 369 35.98 -29.82 18.27
CA GLU A 369 36.75 -30.89 18.91
C GLU A 369 38.23 -30.86 18.50
N GLU A 370 38.52 -30.68 17.21
CA GLU A 370 39.89 -30.53 16.71
C GLU A 370 40.61 -29.31 17.30
N ILE A 371 39.92 -28.16 17.38
CA ILE A 371 40.48 -26.95 17.98
C ILE A 371 40.75 -27.15 19.48
N VAL A 372 39.80 -27.75 20.21
CA VAL A 372 39.95 -28.09 21.63
C VAL A 372 41.14 -29.03 21.83
N GLY A 373 41.31 -30.04 20.97
CA GLY A 373 42.41 -31.00 21.02
C GLY A 373 43.77 -30.34 20.81
N ARG A 374 43.90 -29.46 19.81
CA ARG A 374 45.16 -28.71 19.57
C ARG A 374 45.52 -27.80 20.75
N VAL A 375 44.54 -27.09 21.31
CA VAL A 375 44.74 -26.24 22.48
C VAL A 375 45.16 -27.06 23.71
N HIS A 376 44.53 -28.22 23.95
CA HIS A 376 44.94 -29.11 25.05
C HIS A 376 46.36 -29.64 24.86
N ALA A 377 46.75 -30.00 23.64
CA ALA A 377 48.12 -30.44 23.34
C ALA A 377 49.18 -29.35 23.62
N ASN A 378 48.78 -28.08 23.56
CA ASN A 378 49.64 -26.93 23.86
C ASN A 378 49.65 -26.52 25.36
N GLY A 379 48.97 -27.27 26.23
CA GLY A 379 48.91 -26.98 27.68
C GLY A 379 47.56 -26.43 28.17
N GLY A 380 46.55 -26.39 27.31
CA GLY A 380 45.19 -25.94 27.65
C GLY A 380 44.94 -24.45 27.36
N PRO A 381 43.67 -24.01 27.40
CA PRO A 381 43.27 -22.67 26.95
C PRO A 381 43.80 -21.57 27.88
N CYS A 382 44.30 -20.49 27.29
CA CYS A 382 44.80 -19.34 28.03
C CYS A 382 43.65 -18.55 28.66
N LYS A 383 43.67 -18.36 29.99
CA LYS A 383 42.63 -17.62 30.74
C LYS A 383 43.03 -16.19 31.08
N SER A 384 44.33 -15.92 31.12
CA SER A 384 44.91 -14.62 31.45
C SER A 384 46.11 -14.32 30.56
N TRP A 385 46.52 -13.05 30.48
CA TRP A 385 47.74 -12.67 29.77
C TRP A 385 48.99 -13.43 30.26
N LYS A 386 49.03 -13.80 31.56
CA LYS A 386 50.11 -14.61 32.15
C LYS A 386 50.16 -16.03 31.59
N ASP A 387 49.03 -16.57 31.13
CA ASP A 387 48.99 -17.91 30.54
C ASP A 387 49.54 -17.89 29.11
N VAL A 388 49.48 -16.75 28.41
CA VAL A 388 50.15 -16.55 27.11
C VAL A 388 51.68 -16.57 27.28
N ASP A 389 52.20 -15.99 28.37
CA ASP A 389 53.62 -16.05 28.69
C ASP A 389 54.07 -17.48 29.02
N LYS A 390 53.27 -18.21 29.80
CA LYS A 390 53.52 -19.63 30.11
C LYS A 390 53.47 -20.50 28.85
N LEU A 391 52.56 -20.21 27.93
CA LEU A 391 52.47 -20.90 26.64
C LEU A 391 53.80 -20.81 25.89
N ASN A 392 54.42 -19.63 25.82
CA ASN A 392 55.72 -19.45 25.16
C ASN A 392 56.81 -20.36 25.75
N VAL A 393 56.83 -20.48 27.08
CA VAL A 393 57.76 -21.36 27.81
C VAL A 393 57.46 -22.83 27.55
N CYS A 394 56.18 -23.23 27.48
CA CYS A 394 55.76 -24.62 27.30
C CYS A 394 55.97 -25.16 25.88
N VAL A 395 55.71 -24.38 24.82
CA VAL A 395 55.85 -24.84 23.42
C VAL A 395 57.22 -24.53 22.77
N GLY A 396 58.12 -23.85 23.49
CA GLY A 396 59.53 -23.70 23.10
C GLY A 396 59.83 -22.57 22.10
N GLY A 397 59.03 -21.51 22.09
CA GLY A 397 59.27 -20.31 21.27
C GLY A 397 59.19 -20.49 19.74
N GLY A 398 59.44 -19.41 19.01
CA GLY A 398 59.54 -19.41 17.55
C GLY A 398 58.26 -19.79 16.79
N LYS A 399 58.37 -20.61 15.74
CA LYS A 399 57.24 -21.00 14.87
C LYS A 399 56.15 -21.78 15.62
N LYS A 400 56.54 -22.64 16.58
CA LYS A 400 55.60 -23.44 17.38
C LYS A 400 54.74 -22.57 18.29
N PHE A 401 55.34 -21.54 18.89
CA PHE A 401 54.60 -20.56 19.68
C PHE A 401 53.60 -19.76 18.83
N GLN A 402 53.98 -19.37 17.62
CA GLN A 402 53.07 -18.69 16.69
C GLN A 402 51.85 -19.56 16.30
N GLU A 403 52.06 -20.85 16.06
CA GLU A 403 50.97 -21.79 15.74
C GLU A 403 50.05 -22.00 16.95
N ALA A 404 50.61 -22.15 18.15
CA ALA A 404 49.85 -22.26 19.39
C ALA A 404 48.98 -21.01 19.64
N MET A 405 49.50 -19.80 19.42
CA MET A 405 48.71 -18.56 19.52
C MET A 405 47.57 -18.49 18.49
N LYS A 406 47.78 -18.97 17.26
CA LYS A 406 46.72 -19.04 16.25
C LYS A 406 45.62 -20.02 16.66
N ASP A 407 45.98 -21.12 17.33
CA ASP A 407 45.02 -22.08 17.87
C ASP A 407 44.21 -21.51 19.05
N GLU A 408 44.83 -20.74 19.94
CA GLU A 408 44.13 -20.00 21.01
C GLU A 408 43.12 -18.99 20.44
N VAL A 409 43.51 -18.22 19.42
CA VAL A 409 42.60 -17.27 18.75
C VAL A 409 41.44 -18.00 18.07
N ARG A 410 41.71 -19.16 17.44
CA ARG A 410 40.66 -20.00 16.84
C ARG A 410 39.72 -20.58 17.90
N TYR A 411 40.24 -20.98 19.05
CA TYR A 411 39.46 -21.47 20.20
C TYR A 411 38.51 -20.39 20.74
N ILE A 412 39.01 -19.17 20.95
CA ILE A 412 38.19 -18.03 21.40
C ILE A 412 37.06 -17.71 20.41
N LYS A 413 37.35 -17.74 19.10
CA LYS A 413 36.35 -17.42 18.06
C LYS A 413 35.33 -18.53 17.83
N VAL A 414 35.76 -19.78 17.76
CA VAL A 414 34.94 -20.90 17.26
C VAL A 414 34.32 -21.73 18.39
N VAL A 415 35.02 -21.88 19.51
CA VAL A 415 34.59 -22.70 20.66
C VAL A 415 33.91 -21.84 21.72
N ILE A 416 34.54 -20.74 22.14
CA ILE A 416 33.96 -19.80 23.13
C ILE A 416 32.87 -18.93 22.47
N GLY A 417 32.97 -18.67 21.16
CA GLY A 417 31.99 -17.87 20.42
C GLY A 417 32.08 -16.36 20.69
N LYS A 418 33.21 -15.87 21.19
CA LYS A 418 33.44 -14.43 21.37
C LYS A 418 33.89 -13.82 20.04
N THR A 419 33.19 -12.78 19.58
CA THR A 419 33.67 -11.91 18.51
C THR A 419 34.86 -11.10 19.01
N CYS A 420 36.07 -11.67 18.91
CA CYS A 420 37.29 -10.95 19.22
C CYS A 420 37.81 -10.22 17.96
N SER A 421 38.21 -8.96 18.14
CA SER A 421 38.81 -8.10 17.10
C SER A 421 40.23 -8.53 16.69
N ILE A 422 40.73 -9.64 17.25
CA ILE A 422 42.06 -10.20 16.99
C ILE A 422 42.11 -10.68 15.54
N LYS A 423 43.02 -10.14 14.74
CA LYS A 423 43.24 -10.59 13.36
C LYS A 423 44.30 -11.69 13.38
N LEU A 424 44.10 -12.74 12.58
CA LEU A 424 45.13 -13.77 12.37
C LEU A 424 46.21 -13.15 11.47
N THR A 425 47.24 -12.54 12.07
CA THR A 425 48.35 -11.93 11.33
C THR A 425 49.55 -12.88 11.22
N SER A 426 50.38 -12.65 10.21
CA SER A 426 51.64 -13.37 10.01
C SER A 426 52.73 -12.93 10.98
N ASN A 427 52.55 -11.79 11.66
CA ASN A 427 53.48 -11.21 12.61
C ASN A 427 53.24 -11.78 14.03
N PRO A 428 54.16 -12.59 14.59
CA PRO A 428 53.98 -13.20 15.92
C PRO A 428 53.83 -12.19 17.04
N PHE A 429 54.57 -11.08 17.00
CA PHE A 429 54.58 -10.06 18.05
C PHE A 429 53.24 -9.32 18.13
N GLU A 430 52.67 -8.99 16.98
CA GLU A 430 51.37 -8.32 16.90
C GLU A 430 50.24 -9.22 17.41
N LEU A 431 50.28 -10.52 17.05
CA LEU A 431 49.30 -11.51 17.49
C LEU A 431 49.35 -11.73 19.01
N GLU A 432 50.57 -11.78 19.58
CA GLU A 432 50.80 -11.90 21.02
C GLU A 432 50.24 -10.69 21.78
N CYS A 433 50.54 -9.47 21.33
CA CYS A 433 50.00 -8.24 21.93
C CYS A 433 48.47 -8.18 21.87
N GLN A 434 47.87 -8.56 20.74
CA GLN A 434 46.41 -8.59 20.60
C GLN A 434 45.75 -9.63 21.51
N LEU A 435 46.35 -10.81 21.64
CA LEU A 435 45.83 -11.88 22.50
C LEU A 435 45.96 -11.53 23.98
N LYS A 436 47.12 -11.00 24.41
CA LYS A 436 47.32 -10.52 25.79
C LYS A 436 46.34 -9.40 26.15
N LYS A 437 46.16 -8.42 25.26
CA LYS A 437 45.20 -7.32 25.45
C LYS A 437 43.76 -7.82 25.61
N PHE A 438 43.37 -8.85 24.87
CA PHE A 438 42.04 -9.45 24.97
C PHE A 438 41.83 -10.24 26.26
N LEU A 439 42.88 -10.85 26.80
CA LEU A 439 42.86 -11.64 28.05
C LEU A 439 43.20 -10.82 29.31
N SER A 440 43.37 -9.51 29.18
CA SER A 440 43.59 -8.61 30.32
C SER A 440 42.28 -8.29 31.06
N PRO A 441 42.30 -8.19 32.40
CA PRO A 441 41.10 -8.05 33.25
C PRO A 441 40.34 -6.71 33.16
N GLU A 442 40.68 -5.82 32.23
CA GLU A 442 40.05 -4.49 32.07
C GLU A 442 38.79 -4.49 31.17
N ILE A 443 38.26 -5.66 30.78
CA ILE A 443 36.91 -5.75 30.21
C ILE A 443 36.00 -6.43 31.24
N GLN A 444 35.10 -5.63 31.79
CA GLN A 444 34.21 -5.98 32.89
C GLN A 444 33.41 -7.26 32.66
N VAL A 445 33.34 -8.01 33.74
CA VAL A 445 32.39 -9.10 33.99
C VAL A 445 31.00 -8.50 34.12
N GLU A 446 30.27 -8.32 33.03
CA GLU A 446 28.83 -7.97 33.07
C GLU A 446 27.95 -8.70 32.04
N ASP A 447 28.49 -9.63 31.25
CA ASP A 447 27.69 -10.49 30.35
C ASP A 447 27.81 -11.99 30.68
N ILE A 448 27.90 -12.33 31.95
CA ILE A 448 27.75 -13.71 32.43
C ILE A 448 26.31 -13.86 32.95
N CYS A 449 25.56 -14.79 32.36
CA CYS A 449 24.14 -15.10 32.61
C CYS A 449 23.10 -14.19 31.94
N LYS A 450 23.17 -14.07 30.61
CA LYS A 450 21.93 -14.14 29.83
C LYS A 450 22.05 -15.28 28.82
N PRO A 451 21.12 -16.26 28.80
CA PRO A 451 21.07 -17.21 27.71
C PRO A 451 20.94 -16.42 26.41
N PRO A 452 21.46 -16.93 25.28
CA PRO A 452 21.39 -16.21 24.01
C PRO A 452 19.95 -15.74 23.79
N PRO A 453 19.71 -14.50 23.32
CA PRO A 453 18.37 -14.08 22.98
C PRO A 453 17.85 -15.14 22.01
N LYS A 454 16.83 -15.89 22.44
CA LYS A 454 16.14 -16.83 21.56
C LYS A 454 15.87 -16.03 20.30
N LYS A 455 16.45 -16.45 19.17
CA LYS A 455 16.03 -15.96 17.86
C LYS A 455 14.51 -15.99 17.95
N LYS A 456 13.87 -14.82 17.91
CA LYS A 456 12.45 -14.76 17.65
C LYS A 456 12.31 -15.40 16.27
N MET A 457 12.06 -16.71 16.25
CA MET A 457 11.20 -17.27 15.24
C MET A 457 10.01 -16.33 15.28
N LYS A 458 9.75 -15.64 14.16
CA LYS A 458 8.40 -15.19 13.87
C LYS A 458 7.53 -16.39 14.19
N ARG A 459 6.78 -16.31 15.31
CA ARG A 459 5.60 -17.13 15.49
C ARG A 459 4.70 -16.72 14.35
N GLY A 460 4.82 -17.44 13.23
CA GLY A 460 3.64 -17.70 12.43
C GLY A 460 2.71 -18.41 13.38
N ALA A 461 1.65 -17.73 13.76
CA ALA A 461 0.43 -18.41 14.17
C ALA A 461 0.08 -19.35 13.02
N ASN A 462 0.23 -20.64 13.27
CA ASN A 462 -0.49 -21.76 12.68
C ASN A 462 0.13 -23.02 13.28
N ASN A 463 -0.16 -23.20 14.57
CA ASN A 463 -0.18 -24.51 15.18
C ASN A 463 -1.66 -24.75 15.54
N GLU A 464 -2.50 -24.82 14.52
CA GLU A 464 -3.72 -25.59 14.62
C GLU A 464 -3.30 -27.03 14.37
N ASN A 465 -3.42 -27.83 15.42
CA ASN A 465 -3.40 -29.28 15.30
C ASN A 465 -4.46 -29.65 14.25
N PHE A 466 -4.03 -30.02 13.05
CA PHE A 466 -4.84 -30.88 12.20
C PHE A 466 -4.85 -32.24 12.89
N SER A 467 -5.82 -32.45 13.78
CA SER A 467 -6.35 -33.78 13.99
C SER A 467 -6.87 -34.24 12.63
N GLU A 468 -6.30 -35.31 12.11
CA GLU A 468 -6.92 -36.09 11.04
C GLU A 468 -8.26 -36.61 11.57
N ASP A 469 -9.32 -35.86 11.34
CA ASP A 469 -10.66 -36.42 11.30
C ASP A 469 -10.91 -36.79 9.84
N SER A 470 -10.65 -38.05 9.52
CA SER A 470 -11.01 -38.66 8.24
C SER A 470 -12.53 -38.83 8.20
N GLY A 471 -13.24 -37.72 8.02
CA GLY A 471 -14.63 -37.72 7.62
C GLY A 471 -14.70 -38.05 6.14
N GLU A 472 -15.17 -39.26 5.82
CA GLU A 472 -15.67 -39.61 4.48
C GLU A 472 -16.68 -38.54 4.04
N ARG A 473 -16.28 -37.70 3.09
CA ARG A 473 -17.17 -36.75 2.43
C ARG A 473 -17.95 -37.52 1.38
N THR A 474 -19.21 -37.83 1.68
CA THR A 474 -20.14 -38.44 0.74
C THR A 474 -20.42 -37.50 -0.44
N GLU A 475 -20.65 -38.08 -1.62
CA GLU A 475 -20.78 -37.39 -2.91
C GLU A 475 -21.95 -36.39 -2.99
N GLU A 476 -22.85 -36.37 -1.99
CA GLU A 476 -24.07 -35.56 -1.96
C GLU A 476 -23.84 -34.06 -1.64
N GLU A 477 -22.73 -33.66 -0.99
CA GLU A 477 -22.41 -32.22 -0.76
C GLU A 477 -22.03 -31.48 -2.05
N SER A 478 -21.70 -32.20 -3.13
CA SER A 478 -21.14 -31.61 -4.36
C SER A 478 -22.17 -31.03 -5.33
N ASP A 479 -23.42 -31.46 -5.24
CA ASP A 479 -24.52 -30.99 -6.09
C ASP A 479 -25.21 -29.73 -5.51
N GLU A 480 -25.19 -29.54 -4.18
CA GLU A 480 -25.69 -28.32 -3.53
C GLU A 480 -24.78 -27.10 -3.80
N GLU A 481 -23.45 -27.27 -3.77
CA GLU A 481 -22.51 -26.16 -4.08
C GLU A 481 -22.57 -25.71 -5.55
N ALA A 482 -22.86 -26.64 -6.48
CA ALA A 482 -22.99 -26.33 -7.90
C ALA A 482 -24.26 -25.53 -8.21
N ASN A 483 -25.37 -25.85 -7.53
CA ASN A 483 -26.63 -25.11 -7.66
C ASN A 483 -26.55 -23.72 -7.00
N THR A 484 -25.87 -23.62 -5.86
CA THR A 484 -25.65 -22.32 -5.18
C THR A 484 -24.78 -21.37 -6.01
N ALA A 485 -23.80 -21.88 -6.76
CA ALA A 485 -22.97 -21.08 -7.66
C ALA A 485 -23.73 -20.58 -8.90
N ALA A 486 -24.70 -21.34 -9.41
CA ALA A 486 -25.54 -20.95 -10.55
C ALA A 486 -26.55 -19.86 -10.14
N ASP A 487 -27.20 -20.00 -8.99
CA ASP A 487 -28.17 -19.01 -8.48
C ASP A 487 -27.49 -17.68 -8.10
N PHE A 488 -26.24 -17.74 -7.63
CA PHE A 488 -25.47 -16.53 -7.31
C PHE A 488 -24.97 -15.77 -8.56
N ILE A 489 -24.79 -16.46 -9.70
CA ILE A 489 -24.45 -15.81 -10.98
C ILE A 489 -25.67 -15.06 -11.54
N PHE A 490 -26.88 -15.55 -11.29
CA PHE A 490 -28.12 -14.91 -11.76
C PHE A 490 -28.48 -13.63 -10.97
N GLN A 491 -28.10 -13.53 -9.69
CA GLN A 491 -28.36 -12.34 -8.87
C GLN A 491 -27.43 -11.14 -9.16
N PHE A 492 -26.29 -11.35 -9.84
CA PHE A 492 -25.32 -10.29 -10.13
C PHE A 492 -25.31 -9.84 -11.61
N SER A 493 -26.19 -10.38 -12.44
CA SER A 493 -26.38 -9.93 -13.84
C SER A 493 -27.57 -9.00 -14.02
N LYS A 494 -28.09 -8.39 -12.94
CA LYS A 494 -29.08 -7.30 -12.97
C LYS A 494 -28.52 -6.05 -12.34
#